data_AF-A0A4Y9ZN10-F1
#
_entry.id   AF-A0A4Y9ZN10-F1
#
_cell.length_a   1.000
_cell.length_b   1.000
_cell.length_c   1.000
_cell.angle_alpha   90.00
_cell.angle_beta   90.00
_cell.angle_gamma   90.00
#
_symmetry.space_group_name_H-M   'P 1'
#
loop_
_entity.id
_entity.type
_entity.pdbx_description
1 polymer ?
#
loop_
_entity_poly.entity_id
_entity_poly.type
_entity_poly.pdbx_seq_one_letter_code
_entity_poly.pdbx_strand_id
1 'polypeptide(L)'
;MQCSLLSRVTVSRIPGDKLPDQWNELQAAMNAYQTGQISLAEFTAVQSRIVNATLADTERLMDFTSRSRAGQTKPEDFLVEMFDYTGEEAKRLLRREAELDMVRTENRARCSSPTSIAIDNQAAIHALSRTKPKPGHHFAATFRSEAARIKALRRGRGYRLRVRWIAGHEGCEGNELADVEAKAAAENNSSPVDQLPKYLQKPIPDSLSAAKQAFLKALHTSWEIQWRVDARCTNLKQLDEKLPGKSFMSLLNKADGLRRAHASLLFQLRTGHIPLNAYLHRFSKPEDRRPKGCPNCDYGEEDVWHLIMQCPVWLQERDALKRALKIRHSLKFNDLLTSDKAQDMPLILSKDSTIALSLLHHDLAPYWALYDDSQTRALREE
;
A
#
# COMPACT_ATOMS: atom_id res chain seq x y z
N MET A 1 26.35 -39.90 29.27
CA MET A 1 25.55 -38.85 28.59
C MET A 1 25.60 -37.48 29.30
N GLN A 2 25.87 -37.40 30.61
CA GLN A 2 25.94 -36.12 31.36
C GLN A 2 27.14 -35.21 31.02
N CYS A 3 28.30 -35.76 30.64
CA CYS A 3 29.49 -34.95 30.30
C CYS A 3 29.40 -34.12 29.00
N SER A 4 28.39 -34.31 28.14
CA SER A 4 28.33 -33.62 26.84
C SER A 4 27.58 -32.29 26.83
N LEU A 5 26.82 -31.99 27.90
CA LEU A 5 26.08 -30.73 28.04
C LEU A 5 27.02 -29.57 28.42
N LEU A 6 28.06 -29.84 29.21
CA LEU A 6 29.03 -28.82 29.65
C LEU A 6 29.98 -28.36 28.53
N SER A 7 30.21 -29.18 27.48
CA SER A 7 31.13 -28.82 26.39
C SER A 7 30.50 -27.95 25.30
N ARG A 8 29.21 -27.62 25.39
CA ARG A 8 28.44 -26.93 24.33
C ARG A 8 27.84 -25.59 24.74
N VAL A 9 27.90 -25.23 26.01
CA VAL A 9 27.67 -23.85 26.42
C VAL A 9 28.82 -23.02 25.86
N THR A 10 28.55 -22.28 24.78
CA THR A 10 29.47 -21.25 24.30
C THR A 10 29.81 -20.34 25.47
N VAL A 11 31.09 -20.36 25.88
CA VAL A 11 31.70 -19.62 26.99
C VAL A 11 31.54 -18.09 26.88
N SER A 12 30.89 -17.60 25.83
CA SER A 12 30.56 -16.19 25.67
C SER A 12 29.39 -15.79 26.58
N ARG A 13 29.72 -15.46 27.83
CA ARG A 13 28.92 -14.76 28.85
C ARG A 13 27.82 -15.60 29.52
N ILE A 14 28.24 -16.43 30.47
CA ILE A 14 27.37 -16.80 31.60
C ILE A 14 27.29 -15.57 32.52
N PRO A 15 26.10 -14.99 32.78
CA PRO A 15 25.97 -13.92 33.76
C PRO A 15 26.51 -14.38 35.13
N GLY A 16 27.37 -13.59 35.77
CA GLY A 16 28.02 -13.98 37.04
C GLY A 16 29.42 -14.60 36.91
N ASP A 17 29.94 -14.78 35.69
CA ASP A 17 31.36 -15.11 35.48
C ASP A 17 32.25 -13.96 36.00
N LYS A 18 33.11 -14.26 36.97
CA LYS A 18 34.02 -13.28 37.60
C LYS A 18 35.32 -13.10 36.81
N LEU A 19 35.60 -13.98 35.84
CA LEU A 19 36.83 -13.91 35.03
C LEU A 19 36.97 -12.60 34.23
N PRO A 20 35.92 -12.05 33.59
CA PRO A 20 36.00 -10.76 32.92
C PRO A 20 36.33 -9.62 33.89
N ASP A 21 35.76 -9.63 35.10
CA ASP A 21 35.97 -8.58 36.10
C ASP A 21 37.38 -8.64 36.70
N GLN A 22 37.87 -9.85 37.00
CA GLN A 22 39.25 -10.08 37.44
C GLN A 22 40.27 -9.66 36.36
N TRP A 23 39.98 -9.94 35.08
CA TRP A 23 40.82 -9.48 33.96
C TRP A 23 40.82 -7.95 33.85
N ASN A 24 39.67 -7.31 33.96
CA ASN A 24 39.55 -5.86 33.94
C ASN A 24 40.30 -5.22 35.11
N GLU A 25 40.21 -5.81 36.30
CA GLU A 25 40.93 -5.35 37.50
C GLU A 25 42.45 -5.47 37.32
N LEU A 26 42.94 -6.61 36.80
CA LEU A 26 44.37 -6.80 36.54
C LEU A 26 44.89 -5.80 35.50
N GLN A 27 44.12 -5.53 34.44
CA GLN A 27 44.47 -4.53 33.42
C GLN A 27 44.50 -3.11 34.00
N ALA A 28 43.51 -2.76 34.83
CA ALA A 28 43.47 -1.47 35.51
C ALA A 28 44.66 -1.29 36.45
N ALA A 29 45.00 -2.32 37.23
CA ALA A 29 46.16 -2.32 38.12
C ALA A 29 47.48 -2.21 37.33
N MET A 30 47.61 -2.91 36.19
CA MET A 30 48.78 -2.83 35.33
C MET A 30 48.98 -1.42 34.76
N ASN A 31 47.91 -0.76 34.32
CA ASN A 31 47.94 0.62 33.84
C ASN A 31 48.30 1.62 34.96
N ALA A 32 47.74 1.43 36.16
CA ALA A 32 48.04 2.27 37.32
C ALA A 32 49.51 2.13 37.76
N TYR A 33 50.08 0.93 37.67
CA TYR A 33 51.50 0.70 37.94
C TYR A 33 52.40 1.37 36.89
N GLN A 34 52.07 1.21 35.61
CA GLN A 34 52.83 1.81 34.50
C GLN A 34 52.80 3.35 34.51
N THR A 35 51.73 3.95 35.00
CA THR A 35 51.59 5.41 35.13
C THR A 35 52.12 5.96 36.47
N GLY A 36 52.65 5.10 37.35
CA GLY A 36 53.23 5.48 38.64
C GLY A 36 52.20 5.83 39.73
N GLN A 37 50.93 5.46 39.54
CA GLN A 37 49.85 5.71 40.49
C GLN A 37 49.83 4.71 41.65
N ILE A 38 50.37 3.50 41.46
CA ILE A 38 50.55 2.48 42.50
C ILE A 38 51.97 1.94 42.48
N SER A 39 52.43 1.47 43.63
CA SER A 39 53.73 0.83 43.82
C SER A 39 53.77 -0.61 43.27
N LEU A 40 54.98 -1.14 43.05
CA LEU A 40 55.18 -2.55 42.68
C LEU A 40 54.59 -3.51 43.72
N ALA A 41 54.64 -3.15 45.00
CA ALA A 41 54.08 -3.95 46.09
C ALA A 41 52.54 -4.04 45.99
N GLU A 42 51.88 -2.92 45.71
CA GLU A 42 50.42 -2.86 45.53
C GLU A 42 49.98 -3.63 44.28
N PHE A 43 50.71 -3.48 43.16
CA PHE A 43 50.43 -4.27 41.95
C PHE A 43 50.60 -5.77 42.18
N THR A 44 51.70 -6.18 42.84
CA THR A 44 51.99 -7.59 43.15
C THR A 44 50.93 -8.18 44.08
N ALA A 45 50.38 -7.39 45.01
CA ALA A 45 49.29 -7.81 45.88
C ALA A 45 47.99 -8.08 45.09
N VAL A 46 47.62 -7.20 44.16
CA VAL A 46 46.46 -7.40 43.26
C VAL A 46 46.66 -8.65 42.40
N GLN A 47 47.83 -8.80 41.78
CA GLN A 47 48.16 -9.96 40.96
C GLN A 47 48.08 -11.26 41.77
N SER A 48 48.67 -11.29 42.96
CA SER A 48 48.66 -12.48 43.83
C SER A 48 47.24 -12.86 44.27
N ARG A 49 46.39 -11.88 44.59
CA ARG A 49 44.99 -12.12 44.95
C ARG A 49 44.22 -12.76 43.79
N ILE A 50 44.39 -12.26 42.57
CA ILE A 50 43.72 -12.79 41.38
C ILE A 50 44.23 -14.21 41.06
N VAL A 51 45.55 -14.44 41.14
CA VAL A 51 46.14 -15.77 40.93
C VAL A 51 45.64 -16.77 41.98
N ASN A 52 45.58 -16.39 43.25
CA ASN A 52 45.06 -17.26 44.30
C ASN A 52 43.55 -17.55 44.13
N ALA A 53 42.76 -16.55 43.72
CA ALA A 53 41.33 -16.74 43.44
C ALA A 53 41.11 -17.73 42.28
N THR A 54 41.86 -17.57 41.18
CA THR A 54 41.80 -18.47 40.02
C THR A 54 42.29 -19.88 40.32
N LEU A 55 43.29 -20.03 41.19
CA LEU A 55 43.73 -21.34 41.68
C LEU A 55 42.61 -22.02 42.48
N ALA A 56 41.97 -21.30 43.41
CA ALA A 56 40.85 -21.81 44.21
C ALA A 56 39.64 -22.18 43.33
N ASP A 57 39.33 -21.40 42.29
CA ASP A 57 38.30 -21.75 41.30
C ASP A 57 38.65 -23.02 40.53
N THR A 58 39.93 -23.22 40.21
CA THR A 58 40.41 -24.42 39.52
C THR A 58 40.29 -25.65 40.41
N GLU A 59 40.63 -25.54 41.70
CA GLU A 59 40.45 -26.62 42.69
C GLU A 59 38.99 -27.00 42.85
N ARG A 60 38.09 -26.00 42.99
CA ARG A 60 36.63 -26.22 43.03
C ARG A 60 36.14 -26.95 41.79
N LEU A 61 36.59 -26.55 40.61
CA LEU A 61 36.21 -27.19 39.35
C LEU A 61 36.70 -28.65 39.28
N MET A 62 37.91 -28.92 39.75
CA MET A 62 38.47 -30.29 39.79
C MET A 62 37.69 -31.18 40.75
N ASP A 63 37.36 -30.69 41.95
CA ASP A 63 36.54 -31.39 42.93
C ASP A 63 35.13 -31.68 42.38
N PHE A 64 34.45 -30.66 41.82
CA PHE A 64 33.15 -30.82 41.18
C PHE A 64 33.19 -31.86 40.06
N THR A 65 34.24 -31.82 39.22
CA THR A 65 34.41 -32.78 38.12
C THR A 65 34.58 -34.21 38.65
N SER A 66 35.29 -34.38 39.77
CA SER A 66 35.44 -35.68 40.44
C SER A 66 34.10 -36.22 40.94
N ARG A 67 33.34 -35.41 41.69
CA ARG A 67 32.00 -35.77 42.20
C ARG A 67 31.00 -36.03 41.06
N SER A 68 31.07 -35.25 40.00
CA SER A 68 30.21 -35.42 38.82
C SER A 68 30.48 -36.75 38.11
N ARG A 69 31.75 -37.15 37.96
CA ARG A 69 32.11 -38.48 37.41
C ARG A 69 31.65 -39.63 38.29
N ALA A 70 31.61 -39.44 39.60
CA ALA A 70 31.08 -40.40 40.57
C ALA A 70 29.53 -40.41 40.63
N GLY A 71 28.84 -39.57 39.86
CA GLY A 71 27.38 -39.48 39.84
C GLY A 71 26.77 -38.83 41.08
N GLN A 72 27.57 -38.07 41.85
CA GLN A 72 27.17 -37.46 43.12
C GLN A 72 26.63 -36.03 42.98
N THR A 73 26.56 -35.48 41.76
CA THR A 73 26.07 -34.13 41.50
C THR A 73 24.94 -34.12 40.48
N LYS A 74 24.09 -33.10 40.57
CA LYS A 74 23.06 -32.77 39.58
C LYS A 74 23.58 -31.69 38.63
N PRO A 75 22.99 -31.56 37.41
CA PRO A 75 23.39 -30.54 36.45
C PRO A 75 23.31 -29.10 36.98
N GLU A 76 22.31 -28.80 37.83
CA GLU A 76 22.15 -27.48 38.44
C GLU A 76 23.22 -27.14 39.48
N ASP A 77 23.81 -28.14 40.14
CA ASP A 77 24.82 -27.94 41.19
C ASP A 77 26.07 -27.23 40.64
N PHE A 78 26.38 -27.41 39.35
CA PHE A 78 27.49 -26.72 38.70
C PHE A 78 27.31 -25.20 38.70
N LEU A 79 26.10 -24.73 38.38
CA LEU A 79 25.81 -23.29 38.31
C LEU A 79 25.72 -22.68 39.71
N VAL A 80 25.21 -23.45 40.68
CA VAL A 80 25.18 -23.05 42.09
C VAL A 80 26.59 -22.91 42.66
N GLU A 81 27.46 -23.89 42.41
CA GLU A 81 28.79 -23.97 43.02
C GLU A 81 29.83 -23.07 42.33
N MET A 82 29.77 -22.92 41.01
CA MET A 82 30.77 -22.17 40.25
C MET A 82 30.39 -20.72 39.96
N PHE A 83 29.09 -20.38 39.99
CA PHE A 83 28.60 -19.08 39.56
C PHE A 83 27.58 -18.45 40.52
N ASP A 84 27.49 -18.95 41.76
CA ASP A 84 26.67 -18.41 42.84
C ASP A 84 25.15 -18.31 42.51
N TYR A 85 24.64 -19.15 41.61
CA TYR A 85 23.21 -19.18 41.29
C TYR A 85 22.40 -19.81 42.43
N THR A 86 21.15 -19.39 42.61
CA THR A 86 20.21 -20.18 43.42
C THR A 86 19.82 -21.46 42.67
N GLY A 87 19.47 -22.52 43.42
CA GLY A 87 19.06 -23.79 42.82
C GLY A 87 17.86 -23.66 41.85
N GLU A 88 16.96 -22.72 42.09
CA GLU A 88 15.82 -22.46 41.19
C GLU A 88 16.20 -21.68 39.93
N GLU A 89 17.13 -20.73 40.02
CA GLU A 89 17.64 -20.01 38.84
C GLU A 89 18.46 -20.94 37.93
N ALA A 90 19.29 -21.80 38.51
CA ALA A 90 20.07 -22.80 37.78
C ALA A 90 19.15 -23.75 36.99
N LYS A 91 18.10 -24.29 37.62
CA LYS A 91 17.09 -25.13 36.94
C LYS A 91 16.36 -24.39 35.83
N ARG A 92 16.04 -23.10 36.01
CA ARG A 92 15.34 -22.29 35.01
C ARG A 92 16.21 -22.07 33.77
N LEU A 93 17.50 -21.76 33.97
CA LEU A 93 18.45 -21.60 32.88
C LEU A 93 18.66 -22.90 32.11
N LEU A 94 18.85 -24.01 32.82
CA LEU A 94 19.02 -25.33 32.20
C LEU A 94 17.80 -25.76 31.39
N ARG A 95 16.58 -25.51 31.89
CA ARG A 95 15.34 -25.76 31.13
C ARG A 95 15.28 -24.95 29.85
N ARG A 96 15.56 -23.65 29.94
CA ARG A 96 15.58 -22.75 28.78
C ARG A 96 16.61 -23.18 27.74
N GLU A 97 17.82 -23.54 28.16
CA GLU A 97 18.86 -23.98 27.22
C GLU A 97 18.51 -25.33 26.59
N ALA A 98 17.91 -26.25 27.35
CA ALA A 98 17.40 -27.52 26.81
C ALA A 98 16.28 -27.32 25.78
N GLU A 99 15.34 -26.39 26.03
CA GLU A 99 14.31 -26.00 25.07
C GLU A 99 14.93 -25.41 23.79
N LEU A 100 15.89 -24.50 23.93
CA LEU A 100 16.61 -23.93 22.80
C LEU A 100 17.40 -24.99 22.01
N ASP A 101 18.04 -25.93 22.69
CA ASP A 101 18.77 -27.02 22.05
C ASP A 101 17.85 -28.02 21.36
N MET A 102 16.66 -28.27 21.91
CA MET A 102 15.62 -29.06 21.25
C MET A 102 15.18 -28.36 19.96
N VAL A 103 14.85 -27.07 20.03
CA VAL A 103 14.50 -26.25 18.85
C VAL A 103 15.66 -26.21 17.83
N ARG A 104 16.91 -26.07 18.28
CA ARG A 104 18.10 -26.11 17.40
C ARG A 104 18.26 -27.48 16.75
N THR A 105 18.02 -28.56 17.48
CA THR A 105 18.16 -29.94 17.00
C THR A 105 17.05 -30.29 16.01
N GLU A 106 15.81 -29.93 16.30
CA GLU A 106 14.68 -30.04 15.37
C GLU A 106 14.93 -29.22 14.11
N ASN A 107 15.41 -27.97 14.25
CA ASN A 107 15.80 -27.14 13.11
C ASN A 107 16.95 -27.77 12.32
N ARG A 108 17.92 -28.41 12.98
CA ARG A 108 19.05 -29.09 12.33
C ARG A 108 18.59 -30.33 11.56
N ALA A 109 17.64 -31.09 12.11
CA ALA A 109 17.00 -32.22 11.43
C ALA A 109 16.21 -31.74 10.20
N ARG A 110 15.45 -30.63 10.34
CA ARG A 110 14.71 -29.98 9.24
C ARG A 110 15.65 -29.42 8.15
N CYS A 111 16.88 -29.02 8.50
CA CYS A 111 17.88 -28.46 7.57
C CYS A 111 18.51 -29.48 6.60
N SER A 112 18.22 -30.78 6.72
CA SER A 112 18.57 -31.78 5.69
C SER A 112 17.68 -31.66 4.44
N SER A 113 16.49 -31.06 4.60
CA SER A 113 15.57 -30.77 3.52
C SER A 113 15.76 -29.33 3.01
N PRO A 114 15.48 -29.06 1.73
CA PRO A 114 15.63 -27.71 1.19
C PRO A 114 14.60 -26.79 1.83
N THR A 115 15.08 -25.75 2.52
CA THR A 115 14.25 -24.72 3.16
C THR A 115 13.30 -24.13 2.15
N SER A 116 12.00 -24.11 2.47
CA SER A 116 10.99 -23.54 1.59
C SER A 116 10.15 -22.48 2.28
N ILE A 117 9.86 -21.41 1.55
CA ILE A 117 8.93 -20.35 1.92
C ILE A 117 7.75 -20.45 0.95
N ALA A 118 6.54 -20.50 1.49
CA ALA A 118 5.31 -20.45 0.71
C ALA A 118 4.74 -19.03 0.77
N ILE A 119 4.25 -18.51 -0.36
CA ILE A 119 3.69 -17.16 -0.50
C ILE A 119 2.49 -17.23 -1.42
N ASP A 120 1.37 -16.64 -1.04
CA ASP A 120 0.15 -16.56 -1.85
C ASP A 120 0.14 -15.41 -2.87
N ASN A 121 0.88 -14.34 -2.56
CA ASN A 121 1.05 -13.17 -3.41
C ASN A 121 2.00 -13.44 -4.58
N GLN A 122 1.43 -13.78 -5.75
CA GLN A 122 2.19 -13.96 -6.99
C GLN A 122 3.01 -12.72 -7.37
N ALA A 123 2.49 -11.51 -7.14
CA ALA A 123 3.22 -10.28 -7.45
C ALA A 123 4.49 -10.12 -6.62
N ALA A 124 4.48 -10.56 -5.35
CA ALA A 124 5.67 -10.60 -4.50
C ALA A 124 6.72 -11.58 -5.03
N ILE A 125 6.30 -12.79 -5.46
CA ILE A 125 7.20 -13.78 -6.06
C ILE A 125 7.80 -13.25 -7.37
N HIS A 126 6.98 -12.65 -8.23
CA HIS A 126 7.48 -12.01 -9.45
C HIS A 126 8.44 -10.86 -9.15
N ALA A 127 8.19 -10.07 -8.10
CA ALA A 127 9.09 -9.00 -7.67
C ALA A 127 10.48 -9.54 -7.30
N LEU A 128 10.57 -10.74 -6.71
CA LEU A 128 11.85 -11.40 -6.41
C LEU A 128 12.69 -11.71 -7.65
N SER A 129 12.06 -11.90 -8.82
CA SER A 129 12.78 -12.20 -10.08
C SER A 129 13.13 -10.95 -10.91
N ARG A 130 12.59 -9.78 -10.56
CA ARG A 130 12.78 -8.54 -11.34
C ARG A 130 14.08 -7.83 -10.99
N THR A 131 14.79 -7.32 -11.99
CA THR A 131 16.00 -6.50 -11.79
C THR A 131 15.73 -4.99 -11.85
N LYS A 132 14.62 -4.57 -12.48
CA LYS A 132 14.25 -3.15 -12.59
C LYS A 132 13.53 -2.65 -11.33
N PRO A 133 13.89 -1.46 -10.80
CA PRO A 133 13.27 -0.90 -9.60
C PRO A 133 11.81 -0.52 -9.83
N LYS A 134 10.98 -0.77 -8.82
CA LYS A 134 9.55 -0.43 -8.74
C LYS A 134 9.19 -0.06 -7.28
N PRO A 135 8.02 0.55 -7.02
CA PRO A 135 7.53 0.71 -5.65
C PRO A 135 7.58 -0.63 -4.89
N GLY A 136 8.07 -0.61 -3.65
CA GLY A 136 8.25 -1.81 -2.83
C GLY A 136 9.44 -2.72 -3.19
N HIS A 137 10.23 -2.40 -4.23
CA HIS A 137 11.37 -3.25 -4.63
C HIS A 137 12.49 -3.32 -3.57
N HIS A 138 12.53 -2.37 -2.65
CA HIS A 138 13.47 -2.41 -1.52
C HIS A 138 13.25 -3.65 -0.65
N PHE A 139 12.01 -4.13 -0.47
CA PHE A 139 11.74 -5.39 0.24
C PHE A 139 12.31 -6.61 -0.50
N ALA A 140 12.12 -6.67 -1.83
CA ALA A 140 12.68 -7.74 -2.65
C ALA A 140 14.22 -7.72 -2.62
N ALA A 141 14.83 -6.54 -2.65
CA ALA A 141 16.28 -6.38 -2.52
C ALA A 141 16.79 -6.87 -1.16
N THR A 142 16.13 -6.47 -0.06
CA THR A 142 16.44 -6.94 1.29
C THR A 142 16.33 -8.47 1.41
N PHE A 143 15.24 -9.05 0.89
CA PHE A 143 15.06 -10.50 0.88
C PHE A 143 16.20 -11.22 0.14
N ARG A 144 16.60 -10.73 -1.04
CA ARG A 144 17.72 -11.32 -1.80
C ARG A 144 19.04 -11.18 -1.05
N SER A 145 19.28 -10.04 -0.41
CA SER A 145 20.48 -9.80 0.40
C SER A 145 20.58 -10.79 1.56
N GLU A 146 19.48 -10.96 2.32
CA GLU A 146 19.44 -11.92 3.42
C GLU A 146 19.55 -13.38 2.94
N ALA A 147 18.88 -13.74 1.86
CA ALA A 147 19.00 -15.06 1.25
C ALA A 147 20.44 -15.35 0.80
N ALA A 148 21.12 -14.37 0.19
CA ALA A 148 22.52 -14.47 -0.21
C ALA A 148 23.46 -14.59 1.01
N ARG A 149 23.21 -13.82 2.08
CA ARG A 149 23.95 -13.88 3.33
C ARG A 149 23.84 -15.26 3.99
N ILE A 150 22.63 -15.80 4.10
CA ILE A 150 22.39 -17.14 4.67
C ILE A 150 23.03 -18.21 3.79
N LYS A 151 22.92 -18.10 2.45
CA LYS A 151 23.59 -19.01 1.52
C LYS A 151 25.12 -18.98 1.68
N ALA A 152 25.71 -17.81 1.91
CA ALA A 152 27.14 -17.67 2.18
C ALA A 152 27.56 -18.35 3.50
N LEU A 153 26.79 -18.12 4.58
CA LEU A 153 27.03 -18.75 5.90
C LEU A 153 26.88 -20.28 5.89
N ARG A 154 26.11 -20.81 4.94
CA ARG A 154 25.85 -22.26 4.80
C ARG A 154 26.57 -22.89 3.61
N ARG A 155 27.61 -22.23 3.06
CA ARG A 155 28.46 -22.79 2.00
C ARG A 155 29.00 -24.16 2.43
N GLY A 156 29.01 -25.12 1.51
CA GLY A 156 29.45 -26.51 1.77
C GLY A 156 28.42 -27.43 2.43
N ARG A 157 27.26 -26.92 2.88
CA ARG A 157 26.21 -27.73 3.54
C ARG A 157 24.99 -28.04 2.67
N GLY A 158 25.09 -27.85 1.35
CA GLY A 158 24.00 -28.12 0.41
C GLY A 158 22.75 -27.24 0.59
N TYR A 159 22.87 -26.07 1.22
CA TYR A 159 21.72 -25.20 1.49
C TYR A 159 21.04 -24.72 0.21
N ARG A 160 19.72 -24.93 0.14
CA ARG A 160 18.87 -24.50 -0.96
C ARG A 160 17.57 -23.89 -0.42
N LEU A 161 17.32 -22.64 -0.76
CA LEU A 161 16.07 -21.91 -0.50
C LEU A 161 15.13 -22.04 -1.71
N ARG A 162 13.88 -22.42 -1.48
CA ARG A 162 12.82 -22.43 -2.50
C ARG A 162 11.67 -21.52 -2.09
N VAL A 163 11.29 -20.61 -2.97
CA VAL A 163 10.03 -19.85 -2.82
C VAL A 163 8.98 -20.55 -3.66
N ARG A 164 7.83 -20.88 -3.07
CA ARG A 164 6.71 -21.55 -3.74
C ARG A 164 5.47 -20.68 -3.66
N TRP A 165 4.72 -20.68 -4.74
CA TRP A 165 3.37 -20.14 -4.72
C TRP A 165 2.42 -21.15 -4.10
N ILE A 166 1.50 -20.67 -3.27
CA ILE A 166 0.35 -21.42 -2.75
C ILE A 166 -0.91 -20.62 -3.01
N ALA A 167 -2.05 -21.28 -3.12
CA ALA A 167 -3.33 -20.57 -3.17
C ALA A 167 -3.64 -19.97 -1.78
N GLY A 168 -4.06 -18.71 -1.76
CA GLY A 168 -4.56 -18.07 -0.55
C GLY A 168 -5.98 -18.54 -0.24
N HIS A 169 -6.36 -18.53 1.03
CA HIS A 169 -7.70 -18.87 1.53
C HIS A 169 -8.15 -20.32 1.28
N GLU A 170 -7.21 -21.23 1.03
CA GLU A 170 -7.46 -22.68 0.87
C GLU A 170 -7.22 -23.45 2.20
N GLY A 171 -7.22 -22.76 3.35
CA GLY A 171 -7.08 -23.39 4.66
C GLY A 171 -5.66 -23.87 5.00
N CYS A 172 -4.64 -23.35 4.30
CA CYS A 172 -3.24 -23.60 4.66
C CYS A 172 -2.91 -22.85 5.95
N GLU A 173 -2.93 -23.52 7.10
CA GLU A 173 -2.76 -22.94 8.44
C GLU A 173 -1.64 -21.89 8.54
N GLY A 174 -0.43 -22.21 8.05
CA GLY A 174 0.69 -21.26 8.08
C GLY A 174 0.50 -20.00 7.22
N ASN A 175 -0.25 -20.09 6.12
CA ASN A 175 -0.60 -18.92 5.29
C ASN A 175 -1.69 -18.09 5.95
N GLU A 176 -2.71 -18.72 6.52
CA GLU A 176 -3.79 -18.03 7.22
C GLU A 176 -3.25 -17.27 8.44
N LEU A 177 -2.33 -17.88 9.21
CA LEU A 177 -1.64 -17.19 10.32
C LEU A 177 -0.83 -15.98 9.82
N ALA A 178 -0.11 -16.13 8.70
CA ALA A 178 0.64 -15.02 8.11
C ALA A 178 -0.27 -13.88 7.61
N ASP A 179 -1.42 -14.20 7.04
CA ASP A 179 -2.42 -13.22 6.58
C ASP A 179 -3.06 -12.46 7.74
N VAL A 180 -3.36 -13.15 8.86
CA VAL A 180 -3.85 -12.51 10.09
C VAL A 180 -2.85 -11.47 10.61
N GLU A 181 -1.58 -11.84 10.73
CA GLU A 181 -0.52 -10.92 11.17
C GLU A 181 -0.31 -9.76 10.17
N ALA A 182 -0.38 -10.05 8.87
CA ALA A 182 -0.28 -9.01 7.83
C ALA A 182 -1.44 -8.01 7.89
N LYS A 183 -2.66 -8.47 8.18
CA LYS A 183 -3.84 -7.62 8.40
C LYS A 183 -3.70 -6.77 9.65
N ALA A 184 -3.26 -7.34 10.76
CA ALA A 184 -2.98 -6.60 11.98
C ALA A 184 -1.96 -5.48 11.73
N ALA A 185 -0.89 -5.78 10.98
CA ALA A 185 0.11 -4.80 10.57
C ALA A 185 -0.45 -3.66 9.70
N ALA A 186 -1.39 -3.97 8.79
CA ALA A 186 -2.05 -2.97 7.96
C ALA A 186 -2.97 -2.03 8.76
N GLU A 187 -3.45 -2.45 9.93
CA GLU A 187 -4.29 -1.67 10.84
C GLU A 187 -3.48 -0.80 11.83
N ASN A 188 -2.18 -0.63 11.58
CA ASN A 188 -1.21 0.09 12.42
C ASN A 188 -0.78 -0.65 13.71
N ASN A 189 -1.02 -1.96 13.82
CA ASN A 189 -0.42 -2.74 14.90
C ASN A 189 1.02 -3.13 14.51
N SER A 190 2.01 -2.70 15.28
CA SER A 190 3.41 -3.09 15.06
C SER A 190 3.96 -3.78 16.29
N SER A 191 4.82 -4.77 16.07
CA SER A 191 5.67 -5.31 17.13
C SER A 191 6.59 -4.21 17.70
N PRO A 192 7.07 -4.35 18.95
CA PRO A 192 8.09 -3.49 19.52
C PRO A 192 9.33 -3.36 18.62
N VAL A 193 9.94 -2.16 18.58
CA VAL A 193 11.04 -1.82 17.65
C VAL A 193 12.25 -2.75 17.81
N ASP A 194 12.54 -3.19 19.03
CA ASP A 194 13.62 -4.12 19.37
C ASP A 194 13.41 -5.53 18.80
N GLN A 195 12.16 -5.93 18.53
CA GLN A 195 11.81 -7.21 17.93
C GLN A 195 11.76 -7.15 16.40
N LEU A 196 11.69 -5.95 15.81
CA LEU A 196 11.66 -5.78 14.37
C LEU A 196 13.04 -6.07 13.75
N PRO A 197 13.10 -6.66 12.55
CA PRO A 197 14.33 -6.73 11.77
C PRO A 197 14.96 -5.34 11.58
N LYS A 198 16.29 -5.25 11.60
CA LYS A 198 17.03 -3.97 11.48
C LYS A 198 16.60 -3.08 10.30
N TYR A 199 16.13 -3.68 9.21
CA TYR A 199 15.68 -2.93 8.03
C TYR A 199 14.27 -2.33 8.17
N LEU A 200 13.47 -2.80 9.14
CA LEU A 200 12.14 -2.28 9.51
C LEU A 200 12.19 -1.35 10.72
N GLN A 201 13.32 -1.27 11.42
CA GLN A 201 13.54 -0.30 12.51
C GLN A 201 13.69 1.15 12.00
N LYS A 202 13.89 1.32 10.69
CA LYS A 202 13.98 2.64 10.04
C LYS A 202 12.66 2.97 9.36
N PRO A 203 12.30 4.27 9.25
CA PRO A 203 11.12 4.68 8.49
C PRO A 203 11.16 4.13 7.06
N ILE A 204 10.07 3.50 6.65
CA ILE A 204 9.90 2.99 5.29
C ILE A 204 9.52 4.19 4.40
N PRO A 205 10.08 4.31 3.18
CA PRO A 205 9.69 5.38 2.27
C PRO A 205 8.20 5.37 1.95
N ASP A 206 7.61 6.55 1.85
CA ASP A 206 6.21 6.70 1.49
C ASP A 206 5.90 6.06 0.13
N SER A 207 4.76 5.39 0.07
CA SER A 207 4.25 4.83 -1.16
C SER A 207 3.66 5.94 -2.03
N LEU A 208 4.34 6.31 -3.12
CA LEU A 208 3.84 7.29 -4.09
C LEU A 208 2.42 6.96 -4.58
N SER A 209 2.12 5.68 -4.77
CA SER A 209 0.77 5.24 -5.15
C SER A 209 -0.25 5.48 -4.05
N ALA A 210 0.10 5.22 -2.79
CA ALA A 210 -0.80 5.47 -1.66
C ALA A 210 -1.05 6.98 -1.49
N ALA A 211 -0.01 7.80 -1.59
CA ALA A 211 -0.13 9.26 -1.54
C ALA A 211 -1.04 9.80 -2.65
N LYS A 212 -0.86 9.32 -3.89
CA LYS A 212 -1.74 9.68 -5.02
C LYS A 212 -3.18 9.25 -4.79
N GLN A 213 -3.41 8.04 -4.27
CA GLN A 213 -4.76 7.56 -3.96
C GLN A 213 -5.43 8.38 -2.87
N ALA A 214 -4.71 8.72 -1.80
CA ALA A 214 -5.20 9.56 -0.72
C ALA A 214 -5.57 10.97 -1.23
N PHE A 215 -4.68 11.58 -2.03
CA PHE A 215 -4.93 12.88 -2.65
C PHE A 215 -6.16 12.86 -3.56
N LEU A 216 -6.24 11.89 -4.48
CA LEU A 216 -7.38 11.78 -5.39
C LEU A 216 -8.69 11.52 -4.65
N LYS A 217 -8.66 10.73 -3.58
CA LYS A 217 -9.83 10.49 -2.72
C LYS A 217 -10.30 11.81 -2.09
N ALA A 218 -9.39 12.57 -1.48
CA ALA A 218 -9.72 13.87 -0.88
C ALA A 218 -10.25 14.87 -1.92
N LEU A 219 -9.64 14.90 -3.11
CA LEU A 219 -10.06 15.73 -4.23
C LEU A 219 -11.48 15.38 -4.68
N HIS A 220 -11.78 14.09 -4.87
CA HIS A 220 -13.11 13.62 -5.24
C HIS A 220 -14.16 13.96 -4.17
N THR A 221 -13.85 13.78 -2.89
CA THR A 221 -14.75 14.20 -1.80
C THR A 221 -15.03 15.70 -1.85
N SER A 222 -14.01 16.53 -2.06
CA SER A 222 -14.17 17.99 -2.20
C SER A 222 -15.07 18.34 -3.39
N TRP A 223 -14.84 17.72 -4.55
CA TRP A 223 -15.67 17.94 -5.74
C TRP A 223 -17.11 17.49 -5.55
N GLU A 224 -17.37 16.37 -4.86
CA GLU A 224 -18.73 15.93 -4.54
C GLU A 224 -19.47 16.93 -3.66
N ILE A 225 -18.79 17.50 -2.66
CA ILE A 225 -19.36 18.53 -1.78
C ILE A 225 -19.67 19.79 -2.59
N GLN A 226 -18.69 20.30 -3.36
CA GLN A 226 -18.87 21.49 -4.20
C GLN A 226 -20.01 21.28 -5.20
N TRP A 227 -20.03 20.12 -5.87
CA TRP A 227 -21.09 19.76 -6.80
C TRP A 227 -22.44 19.81 -6.13
N ARG A 228 -22.62 19.18 -4.95
CA ARG A 228 -23.92 19.14 -4.25
C ARG A 228 -24.41 20.53 -3.82
N VAL A 229 -23.53 21.41 -3.36
CA VAL A 229 -23.89 22.75 -2.87
C VAL A 229 -24.19 23.74 -4.00
N ASP A 230 -23.56 23.61 -5.17
CA ASP A 230 -23.66 24.62 -6.23
C ASP A 230 -25.05 24.71 -6.89
N ALA A 231 -25.73 25.84 -6.77
CA ALA A 231 -27.04 26.07 -7.38
C ALA A 231 -27.02 26.20 -8.91
N ARG A 232 -25.86 26.48 -9.52
CA ARG A 232 -25.72 26.72 -10.97
C ARG A 232 -25.99 25.48 -11.82
N CYS A 233 -25.83 24.29 -11.24
CA CYS A 233 -25.94 23.02 -11.95
C CYS A 233 -27.30 22.31 -11.74
N THR A 234 -28.34 23.03 -11.32
CA THR A 234 -29.64 22.45 -10.93
C THR A 234 -30.24 21.54 -12.00
N ASN A 235 -30.26 21.98 -13.27
CA ASN A 235 -30.80 21.18 -14.37
C ASN A 235 -30.01 19.88 -14.59
N LEU A 236 -28.68 19.96 -14.54
CA LEU A 236 -27.81 18.80 -14.76
C LEU A 236 -27.86 17.82 -13.58
N LYS A 237 -28.08 18.30 -12.36
CA LYS A 237 -28.34 17.46 -11.16
C LYS A 237 -29.66 16.71 -11.25
N GLN A 238 -30.72 17.37 -11.73
CA GLN A 238 -32.03 16.73 -11.93
C GLN A 238 -31.99 15.67 -13.04
N LEU A 239 -31.12 15.86 -14.04
CA LEU A 239 -30.95 14.93 -15.14
C LEU A 239 -30.18 13.68 -14.72
N ASP A 240 -29.11 13.83 -13.96
CA ASP A 240 -28.21 12.72 -13.59
C ASP A 240 -27.76 12.81 -12.13
N GLU A 241 -28.44 12.04 -11.28
CA GLU A 241 -28.13 11.92 -9.85
C GLU A 241 -26.76 11.29 -9.58
N LYS A 242 -26.15 10.62 -10.57
CA LYS A 242 -24.84 9.97 -10.42
C LYS A 242 -23.68 10.95 -10.59
N LEU A 243 -23.94 12.22 -10.94
CA LEU A 243 -22.91 13.26 -11.02
C LEU A 243 -22.44 13.70 -9.62
N PRO A 244 -21.14 14.00 -9.45
CA PRO A 244 -20.10 14.22 -10.47
C PRO A 244 -19.34 12.95 -10.90
N GLY A 245 -19.95 11.77 -10.81
CA GLY A 245 -19.36 10.50 -11.22
C GLY A 245 -19.14 10.32 -12.72
N LYS A 246 -18.71 9.11 -13.11
CA LYS A 246 -18.31 8.77 -14.49
C LYS A 246 -19.47 8.37 -15.40
N SER A 247 -20.72 8.69 -15.04
CA SER A 247 -21.92 8.26 -15.77
C SER A 247 -21.90 8.71 -17.24
N PHE A 248 -21.57 9.98 -17.50
CA PHE A 248 -21.48 10.52 -18.85
C PHE A 248 -20.35 9.87 -19.66
N MET A 249 -19.15 9.73 -19.08
CA MET A 249 -18.04 9.05 -19.75
C MET A 249 -18.33 7.58 -20.04
N SER A 250 -19.04 6.89 -19.13
CA SER A 250 -19.50 5.52 -19.35
C SER A 250 -20.48 5.43 -20.52
N LEU A 251 -21.43 6.37 -20.60
CA LEU A 251 -22.35 6.48 -21.73
C LEU A 251 -21.61 6.69 -23.05
N LEU A 252 -20.61 7.57 -23.08
CA LEU A 252 -19.79 7.82 -24.27
C LEU A 252 -18.93 6.60 -24.65
N ASN A 253 -18.34 5.91 -23.67
CA ASN A 253 -17.50 4.74 -23.92
C ASN A 253 -18.30 3.54 -24.45
N LYS A 254 -19.57 3.42 -24.07
CA LYS A 254 -20.48 2.40 -24.63
C LYS A 254 -20.96 2.75 -26.04
N ALA A 255 -20.86 4.02 -26.43
CA ALA A 255 -21.34 4.52 -27.71
C ALA A 255 -20.29 4.27 -28.79
N ASP A 256 -20.20 3.02 -29.25
CA ASP A 256 -19.24 2.65 -30.29
C ASP A 256 -19.43 3.53 -31.53
N GLY A 257 -18.40 4.31 -31.86
CA GLY A 257 -18.39 5.18 -33.04
C GLY A 257 -19.10 6.54 -32.90
N LEU A 258 -19.47 6.97 -31.69
CA LEU A 258 -20.03 8.32 -31.50
C LEU A 258 -18.98 9.40 -31.84
N ARG A 259 -19.27 10.21 -32.87
CA ARG A 259 -18.40 11.32 -33.27
C ARG A 259 -18.29 12.37 -32.15
N ARG A 260 -17.14 13.04 -32.07
CA ARG A 260 -16.89 14.13 -31.11
C ARG A 260 -17.96 15.23 -31.16
N ALA A 261 -18.44 15.57 -32.37
CA ALA A 261 -19.51 16.55 -32.55
C ALA A 261 -20.83 16.12 -31.86
N HIS A 262 -21.19 14.84 -31.95
CA HIS A 262 -22.39 14.30 -31.31
C HIS A 262 -22.25 14.23 -29.78
N ALA A 263 -21.06 13.88 -29.28
CA ALA A 263 -20.78 13.93 -27.84
C ALA A 263 -20.87 15.36 -27.29
N SER A 264 -20.37 16.36 -28.03
CA SER A 264 -20.50 17.77 -27.69
C SER A 264 -21.96 18.22 -27.68
N LEU A 265 -22.73 17.88 -28.73
CA LEU A 265 -24.15 18.19 -28.80
C LEU A 265 -24.93 17.57 -27.63
N LEU A 266 -24.69 16.31 -27.32
CA LEU A 266 -25.30 15.64 -26.17
C LEU A 266 -24.96 16.33 -24.85
N PHE A 267 -23.71 16.78 -24.68
CA PHE A 267 -23.31 17.56 -23.49
C PHE A 267 -24.03 18.92 -23.43
N GLN A 268 -24.13 19.64 -24.55
CA GLN A 268 -24.86 20.91 -24.63
C GLN A 268 -26.35 20.73 -24.30
N LEU A 269 -26.98 19.67 -24.81
CA LEU A 269 -28.38 19.32 -24.50
C LEU A 269 -28.57 18.99 -23.02
N ARG A 270 -27.63 18.26 -22.40
CA ARG A 270 -27.67 17.93 -20.96
C ARG A 270 -27.45 19.13 -20.05
N THR A 271 -26.60 20.07 -20.46
CA THR A 271 -26.31 21.28 -19.67
C THR A 271 -27.32 22.41 -19.92
N GLY A 272 -28.03 22.37 -21.06
CA GLY A 272 -28.82 23.48 -21.56
C GLY A 272 -27.97 24.62 -22.14
N HIS A 273 -26.64 24.44 -22.25
CA HIS A 273 -25.72 25.39 -22.86
C HIS A 273 -25.63 25.14 -24.37
N ILE A 274 -26.74 25.36 -25.05
CA ILE A 274 -26.91 25.16 -26.49
C ILE A 274 -27.39 26.48 -27.11
N PRO A 275 -26.95 26.88 -28.32
CA PRO A 275 -27.31 28.17 -28.90
C PRO A 275 -28.74 28.19 -29.47
N LEU A 276 -29.74 27.88 -28.63
CA LEU A 276 -31.16 28.10 -28.91
C LEU A 276 -31.58 29.51 -28.48
N ASN A 277 -32.65 30.06 -29.06
CA ASN A 277 -33.05 31.44 -28.82
C ASN A 277 -33.30 31.76 -27.34
N ALA A 278 -33.87 30.83 -26.55
CA ALA A 278 -34.08 31.06 -25.12
C ALA A 278 -32.76 31.18 -24.34
N TYR A 279 -31.73 30.42 -24.73
CA TYR A 279 -30.39 30.51 -24.15
C TYR A 279 -29.68 31.78 -24.63
N LEU A 280 -29.66 32.05 -25.94
CA LEU A 280 -28.99 33.21 -26.52
C LEU A 280 -29.57 34.53 -25.99
N HIS A 281 -30.90 34.63 -25.87
CA HIS A 281 -31.56 35.82 -25.32
C HIS A 281 -31.07 36.17 -23.89
N ARG A 282 -30.64 35.20 -23.08
CA ARG A 282 -30.11 35.49 -21.72
C ARG A 282 -28.79 36.27 -21.77
N PHE A 283 -28.01 36.11 -22.84
CA PHE A 283 -26.67 36.69 -22.98
C PHE A 283 -26.59 37.81 -24.02
N SER A 284 -27.62 37.99 -24.85
CA SER A 284 -27.71 39.12 -25.78
C SER A 284 -27.83 40.47 -25.05
N LYS A 285 -27.12 41.47 -25.56
CA LYS A 285 -27.34 42.88 -25.20
C LYS A 285 -28.80 43.26 -25.51
N PRO A 286 -29.42 44.21 -24.78
CA PRO A 286 -30.80 44.62 -25.03
C PRO A 286 -31.09 45.01 -26.49
N GLU A 287 -30.10 45.60 -27.17
CA GLU A 287 -30.17 46.05 -28.56
C GLU A 287 -30.15 44.89 -29.58
N ASP A 288 -29.47 43.78 -29.26
CA ASP A 288 -29.29 42.60 -30.13
C ASP A 288 -30.13 41.40 -29.65
N ARG A 289 -31.14 41.65 -28.82
CA ARG A 289 -31.90 40.61 -28.12
C ARG A 289 -32.82 39.89 -29.11
N ARG A 290 -32.41 38.68 -29.51
CA ARG A 290 -33.25 37.78 -30.31
C ARG A 290 -34.53 37.43 -29.55
N PRO A 291 -35.68 37.26 -30.24
CA PRO A 291 -36.91 36.80 -29.57
C PRO A 291 -36.68 35.41 -28.97
N LYS A 292 -37.21 35.17 -27.76
CA LYS A 292 -37.09 33.86 -27.10
C LYS A 292 -37.90 32.76 -27.78
N GLY A 293 -38.91 33.15 -28.55
CA GLY A 293 -39.86 32.22 -29.16
C GLY A 293 -39.18 31.26 -30.11
N CYS A 294 -39.82 30.09 -30.29
CA CYS A 294 -39.43 29.19 -31.36
C CYS A 294 -39.64 29.87 -32.72
N PRO A 295 -38.63 29.89 -33.61
CA PRO A 295 -38.80 30.46 -34.95
C PRO A 295 -39.69 29.58 -35.84
N ASN A 296 -39.89 28.32 -35.45
CA ASN A 296 -40.57 27.30 -36.23
C ASN A 296 -41.99 27.00 -35.76
N CYS A 297 -42.41 27.54 -34.60
CA CYS A 297 -43.78 27.40 -34.13
C CYS A 297 -44.19 28.53 -33.18
N ASP A 298 -45.49 28.74 -33.02
CA ASP A 298 -46.03 29.79 -32.15
C ASP A 298 -46.13 29.40 -30.67
N TYR A 299 -45.56 28.25 -30.29
CA TYR A 299 -45.70 27.68 -28.96
C TYR A 299 -44.42 27.83 -28.14
N GLY A 300 -44.38 28.80 -27.22
CA GLY A 300 -43.39 28.85 -26.15
C GLY A 300 -41.98 29.32 -26.53
N GLU A 301 -41.07 29.29 -25.56
CA GLU A 301 -39.65 29.64 -25.74
C GLU A 301 -38.87 28.49 -26.40
N GLU A 302 -37.88 28.80 -27.24
CA GLU A 302 -37.00 27.81 -27.85
C GLU A 302 -35.95 27.34 -26.83
N ASP A 303 -36.35 26.43 -25.95
CA ASP A 303 -35.44 25.73 -25.04
C ASP A 303 -35.29 24.24 -25.41
N VAL A 304 -34.38 23.53 -24.73
CA VAL A 304 -34.09 22.12 -25.01
C VAL A 304 -35.33 21.24 -24.80
N TRP A 305 -36.16 21.57 -23.82
CA TRP A 305 -37.40 20.84 -23.56
C TRP A 305 -38.40 21.04 -24.70
N HIS A 306 -38.63 22.28 -25.12
CA HIS A 306 -39.49 22.59 -26.25
C HIS A 306 -39.03 21.86 -27.50
N LEU A 307 -37.74 21.97 -27.83
CA LEU A 307 -37.13 21.32 -29.00
C LEU A 307 -37.36 19.80 -29.00
N ILE A 308 -37.01 19.12 -27.90
CA ILE A 308 -37.04 17.65 -27.80
C ILE A 308 -38.45 17.11 -27.57
N MET A 309 -39.31 17.83 -26.82
CA MET A 309 -40.53 17.27 -26.22
C MET A 309 -41.85 17.94 -26.65
N GLN A 310 -41.85 19.16 -27.20
CA GLN A 310 -43.10 19.90 -27.46
C GLN A 310 -43.27 20.44 -28.87
N CYS A 311 -42.18 20.89 -29.52
CA CYS A 311 -42.25 21.56 -30.82
C CYS A 311 -42.97 20.66 -31.86
N PRO A 312 -44.04 21.16 -32.51
CA PRO A 312 -44.85 20.38 -33.44
C PRO A 312 -44.11 20.09 -34.75
N VAL A 313 -43.17 20.95 -35.15
CA VAL A 313 -42.37 20.73 -36.36
C VAL A 313 -41.57 19.44 -36.28
N TRP A 314 -41.07 19.10 -35.08
CA TRP A 314 -40.22 17.93 -34.85
C TRP A 314 -41.01 16.67 -34.44
N LEU A 315 -42.32 16.65 -34.69
CA LEU A 315 -43.17 15.53 -34.28
C LEU A 315 -42.80 14.23 -35.01
N GLN A 316 -42.53 14.31 -36.31
CA GLN A 316 -42.21 13.13 -37.14
C GLN A 316 -40.87 12.51 -36.73
N GLU A 317 -39.86 13.34 -36.47
CA GLU A 317 -38.53 12.95 -36.03
C GLU A 317 -38.59 12.37 -34.61
N ARG A 318 -39.40 12.97 -33.73
CA ARG A 318 -39.63 12.44 -32.38
C ARG A 318 -40.30 11.07 -32.42
N ASP A 319 -41.24 10.84 -33.32
CA ASP A 319 -41.89 9.54 -33.47
C ASP A 319 -40.99 8.51 -34.16
N ALA A 320 -40.13 8.93 -35.09
CA ALA A 320 -39.03 8.11 -35.60
C ALA A 320 -38.07 7.71 -34.47
N LEU A 321 -37.69 8.65 -33.59
CA LEU A 321 -36.86 8.42 -32.41
C LEU A 321 -37.51 7.41 -31.46
N LYS A 322 -38.79 7.57 -31.12
CA LYS A 322 -39.52 6.61 -30.28
C LYS A 322 -39.46 5.20 -30.86
N ARG A 323 -39.68 5.05 -32.17
CA ARG A 323 -39.65 3.78 -32.88
C ARG A 323 -38.26 3.15 -32.86
N ALA A 324 -37.23 3.92 -33.17
CA ALA A 324 -35.83 3.47 -33.15
C ALA A 324 -35.42 3.00 -31.74
N LEU A 325 -35.80 3.76 -30.71
CA LEU A 325 -35.51 3.46 -29.31
C LEU A 325 -36.43 2.39 -28.68
N LYS A 326 -37.36 1.84 -29.47
CA LYS A 326 -38.37 0.84 -29.05
C LYS A 326 -39.14 1.28 -27.80
N ILE A 327 -39.42 2.57 -27.67
CA ILE A 327 -40.14 3.13 -26.51
C ILE A 327 -41.65 3.02 -26.79
N ARG A 328 -42.35 2.23 -25.98
CA ARG A 328 -43.80 1.97 -26.11
C ARG A 328 -44.67 2.89 -25.25
N HIS A 329 -44.06 3.68 -24.37
CA HIS A 329 -44.72 4.58 -23.42
C HIS A 329 -44.32 6.04 -23.70
N SER A 330 -44.79 6.98 -22.86
CA SER A 330 -44.41 8.39 -22.99
C SER A 330 -42.88 8.56 -22.90
N LEU A 331 -42.31 9.34 -23.82
CA LEU A 331 -40.90 9.72 -23.74
C LEU A 331 -40.66 10.49 -22.44
N LYS A 332 -39.67 10.05 -21.66
CA LYS A 332 -39.15 10.85 -20.55
C LYS A 332 -37.92 11.58 -21.04
N PHE A 333 -37.88 12.88 -20.77
CA PHE A 333 -36.78 13.76 -21.17
C PHE A 333 -35.42 13.31 -20.61
N ASN A 334 -35.38 12.93 -19.33
CA ASN A 334 -34.13 12.49 -18.71
C ASN A 334 -33.60 11.22 -19.36
N ASP A 335 -34.47 10.24 -19.64
CA ASP A 335 -34.09 8.96 -20.26
C ASP A 335 -33.47 9.16 -21.65
N LEU A 336 -33.91 10.18 -22.40
CA LEU A 336 -33.35 10.52 -23.71
C LEU A 336 -31.92 11.07 -23.65
N LEU A 337 -31.50 11.62 -22.51
CA LEU A 337 -30.22 12.31 -22.37
C LEU A 337 -29.23 11.55 -21.46
N THR A 338 -29.68 10.57 -20.69
CA THR A 338 -28.84 9.85 -19.71
C THR A 338 -28.81 8.34 -19.86
N SER A 339 -29.71 7.73 -20.62
CA SER A 339 -29.68 6.28 -20.86
C SER A 339 -28.77 5.93 -22.04
N ASP A 340 -28.46 4.63 -22.19
CA ASP A 340 -27.71 4.12 -23.35
C ASP A 340 -28.43 4.46 -24.70
N LYS A 341 -29.72 4.79 -24.65
CA LYS A 341 -30.52 5.24 -25.79
C LYS A 341 -30.21 6.68 -26.23
N ALA A 342 -29.51 7.46 -25.42
CA ALA A 342 -29.10 8.82 -25.75
C ALA A 342 -28.05 8.87 -26.88
N GLN A 343 -27.42 7.74 -27.19
CA GLN A 343 -26.41 7.62 -28.24
C GLN A 343 -26.99 7.79 -29.65
N ASP A 344 -28.24 7.34 -29.85
CA ASP A 344 -28.94 7.45 -31.13
C ASP A 344 -29.58 8.83 -31.34
N MET A 345 -29.69 9.63 -30.27
CA MET A 345 -30.40 10.91 -30.29
C MET A 345 -29.69 11.94 -31.19
N PRO A 346 -28.35 12.15 -31.13
CA PRO A 346 -27.64 13.01 -32.08
C PRO A 346 -27.66 12.51 -33.52
N LEU A 347 -27.73 11.19 -33.74
CA LEU A 347 -27.79 10.60 -35.09
C LEU A 347 -29.15 10.82 -35.75
N ILE A 348 -30.21 10.98 -34.96
CA ILE A 348 -31.58 11.19 -35.44
C ILE A 348 -31.86 12.69 -35.61
N LEU A 349 -31.34 13.55 -34.72
CA LEU A 349 -31.38 15.00 -34.88
C LEU A 349 -30.41 15.55 -35.96
N SER A 350 -29.50 14.73 -36.50
CA SER A 350 -28.58 15.15 -37.56
C SER A 350 -28.98 14.68 -38.95
N LYS A 351 -29.95 13.76 -39.08
CA LYS A 351 -30.21 13.09 -40.35
C LYS A 351 -31.07 13.87 -41.34
N ASP A 352 -32.02 14.69 -40.88
CA ASP A 352 -32.88 15.50 -41.76
C ASP A 352 -33.31 16.86 -41.18
N SER A 353 -32.90 17.18 -39.94
CA SER A 353 -33.33 18.40 -39.26
C SER A 353 -32.38 19.55 -39.50
N THR A 354 -32.89 20.58 -40.17
CA THR A 354 -32.29 21.92 -40.34
C THR A 354 -31.75 22.51 -39.04
N ILE A 355 -32.15 22.01 -37.86
CA ILE A 355 -31.59 22.35 -36.54
C ILE A 355 -30.14 21.91 -36.35
N ALA A 356 -29.74 20.69 -36.73
CA ALA A 356 -28.35 20.28 -36.49
C ALA A 356 -27.40 20.95 -37.48
N LEU A 357 -27.84 21.12 -38.73
CA LEU A 357 -27.13 21.93 -39.71
C LEU A 357 -27.13 23.40 -39.32
N SER A 358 -28.20 23.99 -38.79
CA SER A 358 -28.16 25.38 -38.31
C SER A 358 -27.41 25.55 -36.98
N LEU A 359 -27.40 24.59 -36.06
CA LEU A 359 -26.62 24.67 -34.82
C LEU A 359 -25.13 24.33 -35.03
N LEU A 360 -24.78 23.57 -36.07
CA LEU A 360 -23.39 23.29 -36.47
C LEU A 360 -22.85 24.26 -37.55
N HIS A 361 -23.71 24.85 -38.38
CA HIS A 361 -23.35 25.77 -39.49
C HIS A 361 -23.91 27.20 -39.38
N HIS A 362 -24.73 27.59 -38.38
CA HIS A 362 -24.77 29.03 -38.07
C HIS A 362 -23.36 29.39 -37.67
N ASP A 363 -22.76 30.30 -38.42
CA ASP A 363 -21.45 30.92 -38.22
C ASP A 363 -21.07 31.02 -36.74
N LEU A 364 -20.52 29.93 -36.18
CA LEU A 364 -19.77 29.94 -34.93
C LEU A 364 -18.32 30.31 -35.23
N ALA A 365 -17.94 30.49 -36.50
CA ALA A 365 -16.65 31.04 -36.91
C ALA A 365 -16.25 32.31 -36.13
N PRO A 366 -17.16 33.26 -35.80
CA PRO A 366 -16.81 34.41 -34.97
C PRO A 366 -16.75 34.10 -33.47
N TYR A 367 -17.44 33.04 -33.00
CA TYR A 367 -17.51 32.68 -31.57
C TYR A 367 -16.29 31.86 -31.12
N TRP A 368 -15.69 31.05 -32.00
CA TRP A 368 -14.40 30.40 -31.75
C TRP A 368 -13.22 31.39 -31.88
N ALA A 369 -13.37 32.49 -32.61
CA ALA A 369 -12.36 33.55 -32.70
C ALA A 369 -12.27 34.43 -31.44
N LEU A 370 -13.31 34.45 -30.59
CA LEU A 370 -13.28 35.07 -29.26
C LEU A 370 -12.65 34.17 -28.18
N TYR A 371 -12.46 32.88 -28.50
CA TYR A 371 -11.63 31.95 -27.74
C TYR A 371 -10.20 31.94 -28.33
N ASP A 372 -9.65 33.13 -28.59
CA ASP A 372 -8.26 33.29 -29.01
C ASP A 372 -7.32 32.87 -27.86
N ASP A 373 -6.25 32.21 -28.28
CA ASP A 373 -5.30 31.34 -27.57
C ASP A 373 -4.37 32.09 -26.59
N SER A 374 -4.81 33.24 -26.07
CA SER A 374 -4.02 34.11 -25.18
C SER A 374 -4.09 33.68 -23.72
N GLN A 375 -5.22 33.13 -23.24
CA GLN A 375 -5.34 32.66 -21.85
C GLN A 375 -4.85 31.22 -21.63
N THR A 376 -4.80 30.39 -22.68
CA THR A 376 -4.31 29.01 -22.59
C THR A 376 -2.80 28.87 -22.67
N ARG A 377 -2.08 29.88 -23.20
CA ARG A 377 -0.60 29.91 -23.15
C ARG A 377 -0.05 30.31 -21.78
N ALA A 378 -0.73 31.19 -21.04
CA ALA A 378 -0.28 31.64 -19.72
C ALA A 378 -0.30 30.54 -18.64
N LEU A 379 -1.04 29.45 -18.85
CA LEU A 379 -1.14 28.32 -17.91
C LEU A 379 -0.27 27.10 -18.29
N ARG A 380 0.62 27.24 -19.28
CA ARG A 380 1.58 26.20 -19.67
C ARG A 380 3.05 26.57 -19.39
N GLU A 381 3.32 27.77 -18.88
CA GLU A 381 4.67 28.24 -18.55
C GLU A 381 4.88 28.61 -17.07
N GLU A 382 4.00 28.17 -16.17
CA GLU A 382 4.26 28.05 -14.72
C GLU A 382 4.00 26.60 -14.27
#